data_AF-A0A5C4N160-F1
#
_entry.id   AF-A0A5C4N160-F1
#
_cell.length_a   1.000
_cell.length_b   1.000
_cell.length_c   1.000
_cell.angle_alpha   90.00
_cell.angle_beta   90.00
_cell.angle_gamma   90.00
#
_symmetry.space_group_name_H-M   'P 1'
#
loop_
_entity.id
_entity.type
_entity.pdbx_description
1 polymer ?
#
loop_
_entity_poly.entity_id
_entity_poly.type
_entity_poly.pdbx_seq_one_letter_code
_entity_poly.pdbx_strand_id
1 'polypeptide(L)' 'MAQHAQHPHAEGALARETLAHTTKAHSTSYHEPGTMDITAQERTFVTFMRFVSRMAMLIAVFLLLLALING' A
#
# COMPACT_ATOMS: atom_id res chain seq x y z
N MET A 1 -38.54 35.07 4.72
CA MET A 1 -38.24 33.90 5.56
C MET A 1 -38.61 32.65 4.74
N ALA A 2 -37.67 32.13 3.95
CA ALA A 2 -37.89 30.95 3.12
C ALA A 2 -37.33 29.73 3.87
N GLN A 3 -38.22 28.93 4.44
CA GLN A 3 -37.88 27.71 5.15
C GLN A 3 -37.43 26.65 4.12
N HIS A 4 -36.18 26.20 4.27
CA HIS A 4 -35.66 24.97 3.67
C HIS A 4 -36.58 23.80 4.09
N ALA A 5 -37.38 23.31 3.14
CA ALA A 5 -38.10 22.05 3.29
C ALA A 5 -37.09 20.90 3.07
N GLN A 6 -36.50 20.46 4.17
CA GLN A 6 -35.65 19.27 4.24
C GLN A 6 -36.42 18.06 3.71
N HIS A 7 -35.87 17.35 2.73
CA HIS A 7 -36.41 16.10 2.16
C HIS A 7 -35.98 14.91 3.06
N PRO A 8 -36.86 14.34 3.91
CA PRO A 8 -36.47 13.29 4.86
C PRO A 8 -36.32 11.89 4.24
N HIS A 9 -36.72 11.70 2.97
CA HIS A 9 -36.77 10.37 2.34
C HIS A 9 -35.47 9.92 1.66
N ALA A 10 -34.55 10.83 1.34
CA ALA A 10 -33.30 10.49 0.65
C ALA A 10 -32.20 9.98 1.60
N GLU A 11 -32.15 10.48 2.84
CA GLU A 11 -31.15 10.10 3.84
C GLU A 11 -31.26 8.63 4.26
N GLY A 12 -32.49 8.11 4.36
CA GLY A 12 -32.74 6.71 4.73
C GLY A 12 -32.33 5.70 3.65
N ALA A 13 -32.34 6.08 2.37
CA ALA A 13 -31.92 5.20 1.28
C ALA A 13 -30.38 5.07 1.24
N LEU A 14 -29.67 6.20 1.35
CA LEU A 14 -28.20 6.24 1.40
C LEU A 14 -27.66 5.55 2.66
N ALA A 15 -28.31 5.74 3.81
CA ALA A 15 -27.93 5.07 5.05
C ALA A 15 -28.06 3.54 4.91
N ARG A 16 -29.13 3.05 4.27
CA ARG A 16 -29.35 1.62 4.05
C ARG A 16 -28.36 1.01 3.06
N GLU A 17 -28.00 1.73 2.01
CA GLU A 17 -27.00 1.29 1.03
C GLU A 17 -25.60 1.23 1.65
N THR A 18 -25.25 2.24 2.46
CA THR A 18 -23.98 2.28 3.20
C THR A 18 -23.89 1.16 4.24
N LEU A 19 -24.98 0.90 4.97
CA LEU A 19 -25.09 -0.23 5.91
C LEU A 19 -25.03 -1.58 5.19
N ALA A 20 -25.72 -1.73 4.06
CA ALA A 20 -25.67 -2.95 3.26
C ALA A 20 -24.27 -3.21 2.66
N HIS A 21 -23.56 -2.14 2.25
CA HIS A 21 -22.19 -2.22 1.76
C HIS A 21 -21.21 -2.58 2.89
N THR A 22 -21.37 -2.00 4.09
CA THR A 22 -20.50 -2.30 5.24
C THR A 22 -20.75 -3.69 5.84
N THR A 23 -22.01 -4.16 5.86
CA THR A 23 -22.36 -5.50 6.36
C THR A 23 -21.90 -6.62 5.42
N LYS A 24 -21.92 -6.41 4.09
CA LYS A 24 -21.32 -7.36 3.14
C LYS A 24 -19.79 -7.34 3.15
N ALA A 25 -19.17 -6.24 3.60
CA ALA A 25 -17.72 -6.09 3.65
C ALA A 25 -17.05 -6.75 4.87
N HIS A 26 -17.82 -7.17 5.88
CA HIS A 26 -17.27 -7.90 7.04
C HIS A 26 -17.34 -9.43 6.82
N SER A 27 -16.76 -9.92 5.72
CA SER A 27 -16.37 -11.32 5.66
C SER A 27 -15.14 -11.49 6.56
N THR A 28 -15.32 -12.02 7.76
CA THR A 28 -14.23 -12.60 8.54
C THR A 28 -13.77 -13.86 7.80
N SER A 29 -13.09 -13.66 6.66
CA SER A 29 -12.53 -14.76 5.88
C SER A 29 -11.47 -15.40 6.78
N TYR A 30 -11.72 -16.62 7.23
CA TYR A 30 -10.80 -17.37 8.06
C TYR A 30 -9.51 -17.56 7.25
N HIS A 31 -8.46 -16.83 7.60
CA HIS A 31 -7.15 -16.95 6.98
C HIS A 31 -6.24 -17.73 7.93
N GLU A 32 -5.70 -18.84 7.46
CA GLU A 32 -4.72 -19.62 8.23
C GLU A 32 -3.37 -18.86 8.23
N PRO A 33 -2.88 -18.40 9.40
CA PRO A 33 -1.64 -17.66 9.46
C PRO A 33 -0.47 -18.46 8.86
N GLY A 34 0.35 -17.81 8.03
CA GLY A 34 1.52 -18.44 7.42
C GLY A 34 1.24 -19.23 6.13
N THR A 35 -0.03 -19.33 5.71
CA THR A 35 -0.40 -19.94 4.41
C THR A 35 -0.58 -18.91 3.29
N MET A 36 -0.35 -17.64 3.58
CA MET A 36 -0.37 -16.58 2.57
C MET A 36 0.72 -16.84 1.52
N ASP A 37 0.38 -16.74 0.24
CA ASP A 37 1.36 -16.75 -0.83
C ASP A 37 2.29 -15.53 -0.71
N ILE A 38 3.58 -15.79 -0.56
CA ILE A 38 4.62 -14.78 -0.40
C ILE A 38 5.51 -14.59 -1.64
N THR A 39 5.16 -15.21 -2.77
CA THR A 39 6.00 -15.21 -3.99
C THR A 39 6.35 -13.79 -4.45
N ALA A 40 5.42 -12.85 -4.35
CA ALA A 40 5.66 -11.45 -4.73
C ALA A 40 6.65 -10.75 -3.77
N GLN A 41 6.54 -11.03 -2.47
CA GLN A 41 7.38 -10.48 -1.41
C GLN A 41 8.81 -11.01 -1.55
N GLU A 42 8.98 -12.32 -1.78
CA GLU A 42 10.28 -12.94 -2.02
C GLU A 42 10.97 -12.36 -3.26
N ARG A 43 10.24 -12.25 -4.38
CA ARG A 43 10.78 -11.64 -5.61
C ARG A 43 11.21 -10.19 -5.38
N THR A 44 10.42 -9.44 -4.62
CA THR A 44 10.73 -8.05 -4.26
C THR A 44 11.99 -7.98 -3.41
N PHE A 45 12.11 -8.84 -2.40
CA PHE A 45 13.30 -8.90 -1.54
C PHE A 45 14.57 -9.22 -2.34
N VAL A 46 14.51 -10.23 -3.21
CA VAL A 46 15.65 -10.58 -4.09
C VAL A 46 16.04 -9.41 -4.98
N THR A 47 15.05 -8.72 -5.55
CA THR A 47 15.30 -7.56 -6.41
C THR A 47 15.91 -6.41 -5.62
N PHE A 48 15.38 -6.13 -4.42
CA PHE A 48 15.89 -5.13 -3.50
C PHE A 48 17.35 -5.39 -3.13
N MET A 49 17.70 -6.61 -2.70
CA MET A 49 19.07 -6.96 -2.37
C MET A 49 20.03 -6.77 -3.54
N ARG A 50 19.62 -7.19 -4.75
CA ARG A 50 20.42 -7.01 -5.96
C ARG A 50 20.57 -5.54 -6.36
N PHE A 51 19.59 -4.70 -6.07
CA PHE A 51 19.68 -3.25 -6.28
C PHE A 51 20.64 -2.61 -5.27
N VAL A 52 20.46 -2.89 -3.97
CA VAL A 52 21.28 -2.34 -2.90
C VAL A 52 22.75 -2.71 -3.09
N SER A 53 23.08 -3.97 -3.39
CA SER A 53 24.46 -4.39 -3.61
C SER A 53 25.12 -3.65 -4.78
N ARG A 54 24.39 -3.43 -5.89
CA ARG A 54 24.91 -2.68 -7.04
C ARG A 54 25.12 -1.21 -6.71
N MET A 55 24.16 -0.59 -6.02
CA MET A 55 24.27 0.81 -5.61
C MET A 55 25.43 1.02 -4.63
N ALA A 56 25.60 0.12 -3.66
CA ALA A 56 26.72 0.17 -2.71
C ALA A 56 28.06 0.08 -3.45
N MET A 57 28.21 -0.87 -4.39
CA MET A 57 29.41 -0.99 -5.22
C MET A 57 29.67 0.28 -6.05
N LEU A 58 28.64 0.83 -6.69
CA LEU A 58 28.76 2.05 -7.49
C LEU A 58 29.21 3.24 -6.66
N ILE A 59 28.63 3.42 -5.47
CA ILE A 59 29.02 4.49 -4.54
C ILE A 59 30.48 4.32 -4.11
N ALA A 60 30.88 3.10 -3.73
CA ALA A 60 32.25 2.83 -3.33
C ALA A 60 33.26 3.13 -4.45
N VAL A 61 32.98 2.69 -5.67
CA VAL A 61 33.82 2.99 -6.85
C VAL A 61 33.85 4.49 -7.13
N PHE A 62 32.71 5.18 -7.05
CA PHE A 62 32.64 6.63 -7.27
C PHE A 62 33.47 7.41 -6.24
N LEU A 63 33.38 7.04 -4.96
CA LEU A 63 34.17 7.65 -3.90
C LEU A 63 35.67 7.40 -4.09
N LEU A 64 36.05 6.18 -4.50
CA LEU A 64 37.44 5.86 -4.81
C LEU A 64 37.96 6.70 -5.99
N LEU A 65 37.19 6.83 -7.07
CA LEU A 65 37.56 7.67 -8.21
C LEU A 65 37.68 9.14 -7.82
N LEU A 66 36.73 9.65 -7.02
CA LEU A 66 36.78 11.02 -6.52
C LEU A 66 38.04 11.27 -5.70
N ALA A 67 38.43 10.30 -4.87
CA ALA A 67 39.66 10.37 -4.08
C ALA A 67 40.91 10.32 -4.95
N LEU A 68 40.94 9.53 -6.04
CA LEU A 68 42.09 9.48 -6.95
C LEU A 68 42.23 10.74 -7.82
N ILE A 69 41.12 11.42 -8.14
CA ILE A 69 41.12 12.64 -8.96
C ILE A 69 41.44 13.88 -8.12
N ASN A 70 40.95 13.94 -6.87
CA ASN A 70 41.11 15.11 -6.00
C ASN A 70 42.15 14.96 -4.89
N GLY A 71 42.70 13.76 -4.70
CA GLY A 71 43.84 13.51 -3.80
C GLY A 71 45.15 13.78 -4.51
#